data_AF-A0A9P0IFA1-F1
#
_entry.id   AF-A0A9P0IFA1-F1
#
_cell.length_a   1.000
_cell.length_b   1.000
_cell.length_c   1.000
_cell.angle_alpha   90.00
_cell.angle_beta   90.00
_cell.angle_gamma   90.00
#
_symmetry.space_group_name_H-M   'P 1'
#
loop_
_entity.id
_entity.type
_entity.pdbx_description
1 polymer ?
#
loop_
_entity_poly.entity_id
_entity_poly.type
_entity_poly.pdbx_seq_one_letter_code
_entity_poly.pdbx_strand_id
1 'polypeptide(L)'
;MPCSAVTLSIATITAIVAAALMAIAFSTDNWLYIEVKRTHIQNYAAENAAGNSQTILDSLNNKYYFYTRTRGLFRICYPKERPPSVSSIKIGLWLKEDEDE
;
A
#
# COMPACT_ATOMS: atom_id res chain seq x y z
N MET A 1 -3.99 -2.43 51.85
CA MET A 1 -3.00 -2.41 50.74
C MET A 1 -3.75 -2.19 49.42
N PRO A 2 -4.00 -0.94 49.01
CA PRO A 2 -4.83 -0.61 47.83
C PRO A 2 -4.05 -0.47 46.51
N CYS A 3 -2.70 -0.45 46.53
CA CYS A 3 -1.90 -0.24 45.32
C CYS A 3 -2.09 -1.35 44.26
N SER A 4 -2.34 -2.60 44.65
CA SER A 4 -2.49 -3.71 43.70
C SER A 4 -3.77 -3.64 42.88
N ALA A 5 -4.88 -3.13 43.46
CA ALA A 5 -6.15 -3.00 42.75
C ALA A 5 -6.11 -1.87 41.70
N VAL A 6 -5.47 -0.74 42.07
CA VAL A 6 -5.32 0.40 41.16
C VAL A 6 -4.43 0.03 39.97
N THR A 7 -3.27 -0.60 40.20
CA THR A 7 -2.39 -1.05 39.11
C THR A 7 -3.07 -2.06 38.20
N LEU A 8 -3.85 -3.00 38.76
CA LEU A 8 -4.60 -3.98 37.97
C LEU A 8 -5.64 -3.31 37.06
N SER A 9 -6.36 -2.29 37.55
CA SER A 9 -7.35 -1.56 36.76
C SER A 9 -6.73 -0.74 35.63
N ILE A 10 -5.56 -0.13 35.85
CA ILE A 10 -4.85 0.62 34.80
C ILE A 10 -4.32 -0.36 33.74
N ALA A 11 -3.79 -1.50 34.16
CA ALA A 11 -3.28 -2.52 33.25
C ALA A 11 -4.38 -3.08 32.32
N THR A 12 -5.59 -3.33 32.82
CA THR A 12 -6.68 -3.85 31.98
C THR A 12 -7.19 -2.82 30.97
N ILE A 13 -7.35 -1.56 31.38
CA ILE A 13 -7.80 -0.49 30.47
C ILE A 13 -6.76 -0.27 29.36
N THR A 14 -5.48 -0.15 29.73
CA THR A 14 -4.40 0.04 28.76
C THR A 14 -4.24 -1.16 27.83
N ALA A 15 -4.41 -2.39 28.32
CA ALA A 15 -4.38 -3.59 27.48
C ALA A 15 -5.51 -3.60 26.43
N ILE A 16 -6.74 -3.25 26.81
CA ILE A 16 -7.87 -3.20 25.88
C ILE A 16 -7.66 -2.12 24.82
N VAL A 17 -7.21 -0.92 25.23
CA VAL A 17 -6.92 0.18 24.30
C VAL A 17 -5.79 -0.18 23.35
N ALA A 18 -4.70 -0.78 23.86
CA ALA A 18 -3.59 -1.23 23.02
C ALA A 18 -4.03 -2.29 22.01
N ALA A 19 -4.85 -3.26 22.43
CA ALA A 19 -5.40 -4.27 21.53
C ALA A 19 -6.28 -3.66 20.43
N ALA A 20 -7.13 -2.69 20.78
CA ALA A 20 -7.97 -1.99 19.80
C ALA A 20 -7.14 -1.20 18.78
N LEU A 21 -6.12 -0.45 19.23
CA LEU A 21 -5.25 0.32 18.34
C LEU A 21 -4.41 -0.57 17.43
N MET A 22 -3.90 -1.71 17.93
CA MET A 22 -3.22 -2.69 17.09
C MET A 22 -4.14 -3.28 16.02
N ALA A 23 -5.39 -3.61 16.36
CA ALA A 23 -6.35 -4.13 15.40
C ALA A 23 -6.63 -3.14 14.26
N ILE A 24 -6.78 -1.84 14.59
CA ILE A 24 -6.97 -0.78 13.59
C ILE A 24 -5.72 -0.62 12.72
N ALA A 25 -4.53 -0.60 13.33
CA ALA A 25 -3.27 -0.50 12.59
C ALA A 25 -3.10 -1.66 11.59
N PHE A 26 -3.42 -2.90 11.98
CA PHE A 26 -3.34 -4.04 11.06
C PHE A 26 -4.44 -4.04 9.99
N SER A 27 -5.59 -3.43 10.28
CA SER A 27 -6.71 -3.35 9.34
C SER A 27 -6.51 -2.27 8.27
N THR A 28 -5.68 -1.25 8.51
CA THR A 28 -5.45 -0.20 7.51
C THR A 28 -4.58 -0.70 6.35
N ASP A 29 -4.94 -0.28 5.14
CA ASP A 29 -4.25 -0.65 3.91
C ASP A 29 -3.11 0.33 3.53
N ASN A 30 -2.69 1.21 4.44
CA ASN A 30 -1.72 2.28 4.19
C ASN A 30 -0.42 2.12 5.00
N TRP A 31 0.18 0.93 4.99
CA TRP A 31 1.46 0.69 5.68
C TRP A 31 2.65 1.23 4.89
N LEU A 32 2.58 1.14 3.57
CA LEU A 32 3.67 1.56 2.69
C LEU A 32 3.12 2.12 1.39
N TYR A 33 3.43 3.38 1.12
CA TYR A 33 3.15 4.02 -0.15
C TYR A 33 4.36 3.91 -1.09
N ILE A 34 4.15 3.36 -2.28
CA ILE A 34 5.18 3.19 -3.30
C ILE A 34 4.74 3.95 -4.54
N GLU A 35 5.36 5.10 -4.78
CA GLU A 35 5.16 5.87 -6.00
C GLU A 35 6.15 5.46 -7.09
N VAL A 36 5.62 5.17 -8.28
CA VAL A 36 6.45 4.83 -9.45
C VAL A 36 6.23 5.88 -10.54
N LYS A 37 7.28 6.67 -10.81
CA LYS A 37 7.31 7.68 -11.87
C LYS A 37 7.70 7.04 -13.20
N ARG A 38 6.71 6.51 -13.92
CA ARG A 38 6.88 5.75 -15.17
C ARG A 38 7.56 6.54 -16.29
N THR A 39 7.33 7.84 -16.37
CA THR A 39 7.99 8.74 -17.34
C THR A 39 9.50 8.78 -17.17
N HIS A 40 9.99 8.75 -15.93
CA HIS A 40 11.43 8.79 -15.66
C HIS A 40 12.12 7.48 -16.06
N ILE A 41 11.44 6.34 -15.89
CA ILE A 41 11.95 5.02 -16.30
C ILE A 41 11.97 4.90 -17.82
N GLN A 42 10.95 5.43 -18.51
CA GLN A 42 10.90 5.47 -19.97
C GLN A 42 12.02 6.34 -20.54
N ASN A 43 12.25 7.53 -19.99
CA ASN A 43 13.33 8.42 -20.42
C ASN A 43 14.71 7.78 -20.20
N TYR A 44 14.94 7.17 -19.03
CA TYR A 44 16.20 6.47 -18.75
C TYR A 44 16.44 5.30 -19.71
N ALA A 45 15.41 4.52 -20.03
CA ALA A 45 15.50 3.41 -20.98
C ALA A 45 15.71 3.88 -22.43
N ALA A 46 15.18 5.06 -22.80
CA ALA A 46 15.39 5.67 -24.10
C ALA A 46 16.83 6.23 -24.26
N GLU A 47 17.36 6.86 -23.21
CA GLU A 47 18.71 7.44 -23.19
C GLU A 47 19.82 6.36 -23.11
N ASN A 48 19.55 5.24 -22.42
CA ASN A 48 20.51 4.15 -22.23
C ASN A 48 20.13 2.92 -23.07
N ALA A 49 19.93 3.11 -24.38
CA ALA A 49 19.51 2.09 -25.35
C ALA A 49 20.55 0.97 -25.63
N ALA A 50 21.37 0.59 -24.64
CA ALA A 50 22.27 -0.55 -24.72
C ALA A 50 21.51 -1.86 -24.43
N GLY A 51 21.01 -2.50 -25.48
CA GLY A 51 20.68 -3.93 -25.55
C GLY A 51 19.41 -4.44 -24.86
N ASN A 52 18.88 -3.76 -23.83
CA ASN A 52 17.73 -4.25 -23.03
C ASN A 52 16.59 -3.23 -22.84
N SER A 53 16.64 -2.07 -23.49
CA SER A 53 15.62 -1.03 -23.34
C SER A 53 14.21 -1.51 -23.70
N GLN A 54 14.11 -2.35 -24.74
CA GLN A 54 12.81 -2.79 -25.25
C GLN A 54 12.12 -3.85 -24.38
N THR A 55 12.89 -4.69 -23.69
CA THR A 55 12.36 -5.66 -22.72
C THR A 55 11.91 -4.98 -21.42
N ILE A 56 12.57 -3.88 -21.04
CA ILE A 56 12.16 -3.03 -19.91
C ILE A 56 10.87 -2.27 -20.23
N LEU A 57 10.73 -1.74 -21.45
CA LEU A 57 9.52 -1.04 -21.90
C LEU A 57 8.29 -1.96 -22.01
N ASP A 58 8.46 -3.21 -22.44
CA ASP A 58 7.39 -4.21 -22.40
C ASP A 58 7.02 -4.57 -20.94
N SER A 59 8.04 -4.79 -20.11
CA SER A 59 7.89 -5.10 -18.69
C SER A 59 7.19 -3.98 -17.91
N LEU A 60 7.39 -2.71 -18.29
CA LEU A 60 6.77 -1.53 -17.68
C LEU A 60 5.23 -1.60 -17.71
N ASN A 61 4.66 -2.14 -18.78
CA ASN A 61 3.20 -2.23 -18.94
C ASN A 61 2.64 -3.53 -18.37
N ASN A 62 3.40 -4.63 -18.46
CA ASN A 62 2.91 -5.95 -18.04
C ASN A 62 3.06 -6.23 -16.54
N LYS A 63 4.10 -5.70 -15.89
CA LYS A 63 4.42 -6.08 -14.51
C LYS A 63 3.76 -5.14 -13.50
N TYR A 64 3.11 -5.73 -12.49
CA TYR A 64 2.40 -5.00 -11.42
C TYR A 64 3.30 -4.08 -10.56
N TYR A 65 4.62 -4.24 -10.58
CA TYR A 65 5.54 -3.43 -9.78
C TYR A 65 5.97 -2.11 -10.40
N PHE A 66 5.58 -1.85 -11.65
CA PHE A 66 5.76 -0.54 -12.27
C PHE A 66 4.57 0.40 -12.08
N TYR A 67 3.57 -0.01 -11.30
CA TYR A 67 2.40 0.78 -10.98
C TYR A 67 2.52 1.37 -9.58
N THR A 68 2.05 2.60 -9.43
CA THR A 68 1.95 3.26 -8.11
C THR A 68 0.94 2.50 -7.26
N ARG A 69 1.32 2.19 -6.03
CA ARG A 69 0.54 1.30 -5.16
C ARG A 69 0.74 1.63 -3.69
N THR A 70 -0.28 1.30 -2.92
CA THR A 70 -0.25 1.34 -1.46
C THR A 70 -0.37 -0.09 -0.96
N ARG A 71 0.52 -0.49 -0.05
CA ARG A 71 0.49 -1.82 0.57
C ARG A 71 -0.05 -1.69 1.98
N GLY A 72 -1.12 -2.42 2.25
CA GLY A 72 -1.54 -2.81 3.58
C GLY A 72 -0.80 -4.05 4.06
N LEU A 73 -1.15 -4.51 5.25
CA LEU A 73 -0.68 -5.81 5.73
C LEU A 73 -1.27 -6.97 4.91
N PHE A 74 -2.54 -6.86 4.51
CA PHE A 74 -3.26 -7.96 3.86
C PHE A 74 -3.62 -7.71 2.40
N ARG A 75 -3.67 -6.45 1.96
CA ARG A 75 -4.11 -6.08 0.61
C ARG A 75 -3.16 -5.06 -0.02
N ILE A 76 -3.21 -4.96 -1.34
CA ILE A 76 -2.46 -4.00 -2.12
C ILE A 76 -3.46 -3.22 -2.97
N CYS A 77 -3.43 -1.90 -2.83
CA CYS A 77 -4.30 -0.97 -3.54
C CYS A 77 -3.51 -0.23 -4.62
N TYR A 78 -4.16 0.07 -5.75
CA TYR A 78 -3.57 0.81 -6.87
C TYR A 78 -4.39 2.08 -7.10
N PRO A 79 -3.98 3.25 -6.55
CA PRO A 79 -4.82 4.45 -6.57
C PRO A 79 -4.89 5.13 -7.94
N LYS A 80 -3.82 5.09 -8.74
CA LYS A 80 -3.74 5.80 -10.02
C LYS A 80 -4.24 4.95 -11.19
N GLU A 81 -3.62 3.79 -11.38
CA GLU A 81 -3.91 2.92 -12.53
C GLU A 81 -3.76 1.46 -12.15
N ARG A 82 -4.68 0.64 -12.64
CA ARG A 82 -4.75 -0.78 -12.31
C ARG A 82 -3.96 -1.61 -13.34
N PRO A 83 -3.06 -2.50 -12.89
CA PRO A 83 -2.34 -3.37 -13.82
C PRO A 83 -3.28 -4.40 -14.47
N PRO A 84 -3.09 -4.73 -15.77
CA PRO A 84 -3.93 -5.70 -16.47
C PRO A 84 -3.78 -7.13 -15.94
N SER A 85 -2.67 -7.43 -15.25
CA SER A 85 -2.35 -8.76 -14.73
C SER A 85 -3.07 -9.12 -13.43
N VAL A 86 -3.73 -8.18 -12.74
CA VAL A 86 -4.50 -8.48 -11.53
C VAL A 86 -5.97 -8.67 -11.89
N SER A 87 -6.41 -9.92 -12.07
CA SER A 87 -7.84 -10.26 -12.12
C SER A 87 -8.43 -10.04 -10.72
N SER A 88 -9.30 -9.04 -10.58
CA SER A 88 -9.94 -8.76 -9.30
C SER A 88 -11.13 -9.69 -9.13
N ILE A 89 -11.20 -10.39 -8.00
CA ILE A 89 -12.50 -10.59 -7.35
C ILE A 89 -13.04 -9.17 -7.11
N LYS A 90 -14.15 -8.80 -7.77
CA LYS A 90 -14.85 -7.52 -7.58
C LYS A 90 -15.40 -7.46 -6.15
N ILE A 91 -14.55 -7.21 -5.17
CA ILE A 91 -14.97 -6.70 -3.88
C ILE A 91 -14.88 -5.18 -4.00
N GLY A 92 -16.04 -4.57 -4.23
CA GLY A 92 -16.16 -3.13 -4.38
C GLY A 92 -15.74 -2.43 -3.10
N LEU A 93 -14.53 -1.88 -3.10
CA LEU A 93 -14.17 -0.77 -2.25
C LEU A 93 -13.47 0.26 -3.13
N TRP A 94 -14.29 0.95 -3.91
CA TRP A 94 -13.94 2.20 -4.56
C TRP A 94 -13.92 3.27 -3.46
N LEU A 95 -12.78 3.46 -2.80
CA LEU A 95 -12.50 4.76 -2.19
C LEU A 95 -12.01 5.66 -3.31
N LYS A 96 -12.98 6.32 -3.95
CA LYS A 96 -12.75 7.46 -4.80
C LYS A 96 -12.54 8.65 -3.86
N GLU A 97 -11.30 8.82 -3.39
CA GLU A 97 -10.86 10.09 -2.85
C GLU A 97 -10.61 10.98 -4.08
N ASP A 98 -11.65 11.70 -4.48
CA ASP A 98 -11.54 12.88 -5.33
C ASP A 98 -10.83 13.97 -4.51
N GLU A 99 -9.53 14.15 -4.70
CA GLU A 99 -8.83 15.42 -4.43
C GLU A 99 -8.06 15.81 -5.68
N ASP A 100 -8.81 16.29 -6.67
CA ASP A 100 -8.32 17.22 -7.68
C ASP A 100 -8.95 18.59 -7.37
N GLU A 101 -8.21 19.48 -6.71
CA GLU A 101 -8.13 20.91 -7.05
C GLU A 101 -6.75 21.49 -6.66
#